data_AF-A0A443Q3A5-F1
#
_entry.id   AF-A0A443Q3A5-F1
#
_cell.length_a   1.000
_cell.length_b   1.000
_cell.length_c   1.000
_cell.angle_alpha   90.00
_cell.angle_beta   90.00
_cell.angle_gamma   90.00
#
_symmetry.space_group_name_H-M   'P 1'
#
loop_
_entity.id
_entity.type
_entity.pdbx_description
1 polymer ?
#
loop_
_entity_poly.entity_id
_entity_poly.type
_entity_poly.pdbx_seq_one_letter_code
_entity_poly.pdbx_strand_id
1 'polypeptide(L)'
;MEVTQVLLNAQAVDGTVRKQAEASLKQFQDQNLPSFLLCLSGELANNDKPVDSHKLAGLILKNALDAKEQHRKFELAQRWLSLDPAVKAQIKGCLLQTLSSPVPDAQSTASQVIAKHPAHFKQATLETLGYICEEVSSDVVDQDQVNTVLTAVVQGMNSSDGDNDVRLAAARALCDALGFAQVNFTNDMEWDYIMRVVCEATLSPDMGIRQAAFECLVSISSMYYEKLSSYILDIFNIASKAVREDEEPLALQAIEF
;
A
#
# COMPACT_ATOMS: atom_id res chain seq x y z
N MET A 1 -5.13 -19.92 18.59
CA MET A 1 -6.45 -20.03 17.92
C MET A 1 -6.17 -20.35 16.46
N GLU A 2 -6.85 -21.33 15.88
CA GLU A 2 -6.78 -21.54 14.44
C GLU A 2 -7.72 -20.52 13.75
N VAL A 3 -7.14 -19.43 13.24
CA VAL A 3 -7.94 -18.30 12.71
C VAL A 3 -8.72 -18.67 11.45
N THR A 4 -8.16 -19.57 10.61
CA THR A 4 -8.76 -20.03 9.35
C THR A 4 -10.20 -20.54 9.55
N GLN A 5 -10.42 -21.48 10.47
CA GLN A 5 -11.75 -22.06 10.65
C GLN A 5 -12.75 -21.03 11.19
N VAL A 6 -12.29 -20.10 12.04
CA VAL A 6 -13.15 -19.02 12.57
C VAL A 6 -13.54 -18.05 11.45
N LEU A 7 -12.62 -17.71 10.55
CA LEU A 7 -12.88 -16.88 9.36
C LEU A 7 -13.86 -17.55 8.39
N LEU A 8 -13.73 -18.86 8.17
CA LEU A 8 -14.68 -19.61 7.34
C LEU A 8 -16.06 -19.67 8.00
N ASN A 9 -16.13 -19.90 9.31
CA ASN A 9 -17.39 -19.93 10.05
C ASN A 9 -18.10 -18.58 10.08
N ALA A 10 -17.35 -17.47 10.08
CA ALA A 10 -17.90 -16.12 9.96
C ALA A 10 -18.56 -15.84 8.59
N GLN A 11 -18.35 -16.73 7.61
CA GLN A 11 -18.98 -16.67 6.28
C GLN A 11 -20.08 -17.72 6.10
N ALA A 12 -20.40 -18.48 7.15
CA ALA A 12 -21.41 -19.54 7.10
C ALA A 12 -22.82 -19.00 6.78
N VAL A 13 -23.59 -19.85 6.07
CA VAL A 13 -25.02 -19.63 5.82
C VAL A 13 -25.82 -19.68 7.12
N ASP A 14 -25.42 -20.55 8.04
CA ASP A 14 -26.03 -20.65 9.38
C ASP A 14 -25.70 -19.40 10.22
N GLY A 15 -26.74 -18.62 10.52
CA GLY A 15 -26.61 -17.37 11.28
C GLY A 15 -26.14 -17.54 12.73
N THR A 16 -26.30 -18.72 13.32
CA THR A 16 -25.81 -19.02 14.67
C THR A 16 -24.30 -19.23 14.65
N VAL A 17 -23.83 -20.07 13.71
CA VAL A 17 -22.39 -20.34 13.51
C VAL A 17 -21.66 -19.04 13.16
N ARG A 18 -22.23 -18.22 12.27
CA ARG A 18 -21.68 -16.93 11.91
C ARG A 18 -21.55 -15.98 13.10
N LYS A 19 -22.62 -15.79 13.87
CA LYS A 19 -22.59 -14.91 15.05
C LYS A 19 -21.57 -15.37 16.10
N GLN A 20 -21.45 -16.68 16.30
CA GLN A 20 -20.47 -17.24 17.23
C GLN A 20 -19.02 -16.98 16.77
N ALA A 21 -18.76 -17.12 15.47
CA ALA A 21 -17.45 -16.80 14.89
C ALA A 21 -17.12 -15.30 14.98
N GLU A 22 -18.08 -14.42 14.64
CA GLU A 22 -17.92 -12.97 14.79
C GLU A 22 -17.62 -12.56 16.25
N ALA A 23 -18.34 -13.15 17.21
CA ALA A 23 -18.10 -12.92 18.63
C ALA A 23 -16.72 -13.41 19.07
N SER A 24 -16.26 -14.55 18.54
CA SER A 24 -14.92 -15.10 18.83
C SER A 24 -13.81 -14.21 18.30
N LEU A 25 -13.95 -13.68 17.08
CA LEU A 25 -13.01 -12.73 16.48
C LEU A 25 -12.93 -11.43 17.30
N LYS A 26 -14.09 -10.88 17.68
CA LYS A 26 -14.16 -9.67 18.49
C LYS A 26 -13.54 -9.89 19.87
N GLN A 27 -13.85 -11.00 20.52
CA GLN A 27 -13.24 -11.36 21.80
C GLN A 27 -11.72 -11.50 21.68
N PHE A 28 -11.22 -12.12 20.62
CA PHE A 28 -9.77 -12.25 20.40
C PHE A 28 -9.10 -10.88 20.19
N GLN A 29 -9.71 -10.02 19.37
CA GLN A 29 -9.24 -8.66 19.16
C GLN A 29 -9.19 -7.85 20.48
N ASP A 30 -10.22 -7.96 21.32
CA ASP A 30 -10.32 -7.21 22.57
C ASP A 30 -9.35 -7.75 23.65
N GLN A 31 -9.06 -9.07 23.64
CA GLN A 31 -8.16 -9.70 24.61
C GLN A 31 -6.68 -9.53 24.26
N ASN A 32 -6.33 -9.65 22.98
CA ASN A 32 -4.94 -9.61 22.53
C ASN A 32 -4.85 -9.13 21.08
N LEU A 33 -4.95 -7.80 20.93
CA LEU A 33 -4.80 -7.13 19.65
C LEU A 33 -3.48 -7.47 18.92
N PRO A 34 -2.29 -7.49 19.58
CA PRO A 34 -1.04 -7.87 18.92
C PRO A 34 -1.10 -9.24 18.22
N SER A 35 -1.52 -10.29 18.94
CA SER A 35 -1.61 -11.63 18.37
C SER A 35 -2.74 -11.76 17.35
N PHE A 36 -3.84 -11.03 17.53
CA PHE A 36 -4.94 -10.97 16.57
C PHE A 36 -4.46 -10.46 15.20
N LEU A 37 -3.75 -9.33 15.18
CA LEU A 37 -3.22 -8.74 13.95
C LEU A 37 -2.19 -9.66 13.28
N LEU A 38 -1.29 -10.28 14.05
CA LEU A 38 -0.32 -11.27 13.55
C LEU A 38 -0.98 -12.49 12.92
N CYS A 39 -2.04 -13.02 13.54
CA CYS A 39 -2.77 -14.15 12.99
C CYS A 39 -3.42 -13.79 11.65
N LEU A 40 -4.00 -12.60 11.52
CA LEU A 40 -4.63 -12.17 10.27
C LEU A 40 -3.60 -11.90 9.17
N SER A 41 -2.48 -11.23 9.49
CA SER A 41 -1.41 -10.98 8.51
C SER A 41 -0.73 -12.29 8.08
N GLY A 42 -0.51 -13.22 9.01
CA GLY A 42 0.03 -14.54 8.71
C GLY A 42 -0.92 -15.41 7.88
N GLU A 43 -2.24 -15.29 8.09
CA GLU A 43 -3.24 -15.95 7.24
C GLU A 43 -3.11 -15.44 5.80
N LEU A 44 -3.03 -14.12 5.59
CA LEU A 44 -2.86 -13.51 4.27
C LEU A 44 -1.56 -13.94 3.56
N ALA A 45 -0.46 -14.07 4.31
CA ALA A 45 0.84 -14.41 3.75
C ALA A 45 0.98 -15.89 3.33
N ASN A 46 0.04 -16.76 3.73
CA ASN A 46 0.13 -18.19 3.52
C ASN A 46 -0.68 -18.64 2.30
N ASN A 47 0.02 -18.93 1.20
CA ASN A 47 -0.59 -19.34 -0.08
C ASN A 47 -1.38 -20.65 -0.04
N ASP A 48 -1.21 -21.48 0.99
CA ASP A 48 -1.93 -22.76 1.13
C ASP A 48 -3.31 -22.60 1.79
N LYS A 49 -3.65 -21.40 2.25
CA LYS A 49 -4.92 -21.14 2.93
C LYS A 49 -6.06 -20.85 1.93
N PRO A 50 -7.34 -21.13 2.31
CA PRO A 50 -8.47 -20.89 1.43
C PRO A 50 -8.64 -19.41 1.06
N VAL A 51 -9.01 -19.15 -0.19
CA VAL A 51 -9.23 -17.79 -0.73
C VAL A 51 -10.25 -17.00 0.10
N ASP A 52 -11.33 -17.64 0.54
CA ASP A 52 -12.37 -16.99 1.35
C ASP A 52 -11.84 -16.59 2.73
N SER A 53 -10.87 -17.34 3.27
CA SER A 53 -10.19 -16.98 4.52
C SER A 53 -9.31 -15.75 4.31
N HIS A 54 -8.54 -15.68 3.21
CA HIS A 54 -7.73 -14.50 2.87
C HIS A 54 -8.57 -13.24 2.72
N LYS A 55 -9.65 -13.31 1.94
CA LYS A 55 -10.53 -12.16 1.68
C LYS A 55 -11.08 -11.58 2.99
N LEU A 56 -11.59 -12.45 3.86
CA LEU A 56 -12.11 -12.00 5.14
C LEU A 56 -10.99 -11.54 6.09
N ALA A 57 -9.85 -12.23 6.13
CA ALA A 57 -8.71 -11.83 6.96
C ALA A 57 -8.24 -10.41 6.62
N GLY A 58 -8.11 -10.11 5.33
CA GLY A 58 -7.72 -8.77 4.87
C GLY A 58 -8.76 -7.70 5.14
N LEU A 59 -10.05 -8.03 4.98
CA LEU A 59 -11.12 -7.10 5.34
C LEU A 59 -11.12 -6.77 6.84
N ILE A 60 -10.96 -7.78 7.69
CA ILE A 60 -10.92 -7.60 9.15
C ILE A 60 -9.66 -6.85 9.55
N LEU A 61 -8.50 -7.21 8.99
CA LEU A 61 -7.23 -6.54 9.25
C LEU A 61 -7.32 -5.06 8.86
N LYS A 62 -7.88 -4.75 7.69
CA LYS A 62 -8.14 -3.38 7.26
C LYS A 62 -9.01 -2.62 8.25
N ASN A 63 -10.13 -3.21 8.65
CA ASN A 63 -11.06 -2.56 9.60
C ASN A 63 -10.49 -2.44 11.02
N ALA A 64 -9.48 -3.24 11.37
CA ALA A 64 -8.76 -3.13 12.64
C ALA A 64 -7.72 -2.01 12.63
N LEU A 65 -7.31 -1.54 11.45
CA LEU A 65 -6.28 -0.50 11.27
C LEU A 65 -6.86 0.83 10.78
N ASP A 66 -8.02 0.82 10.14
CA ASP A 66 -8.64 2.01 9.54
C ASP A 66 -10.17 2.07 9.75
N ALA A 67 -10.70 3.30 9.71
CA ALA A 67 -12.12 3.60 9.84
C ALA A 67 -12.49 4.84 9.02
N LYS A 68 -13.77 4.95 8.62
CA LYS A 68 -14.26 6.11 7.87
C LYS A 68 -14.35 7.36 8.74
N GLU A 69 -14.70 7.21 10.01
CA GLU A 69 -14.88 8.30 10.95
C GLU A 69 -13.53 8.79 11.49
N GLN A 70 -13.24 10.10 11.36
CA GLN A 70 -11.96 10.69 11.73
C GLN A 70 -11.55 10.40 13.18
N HIS A 71 -12.50 10.48 14.11
CA HIS A 71 -12.24 10.19 15.53
C HIS A 71 -11.83 8.73 15.73
N ARG A 72 -12.56 7.80 15.12
CA ARG A 72 -12.26 6.36 15.22
C ARG A 72 -10.92 6.02 14.58
N LYS A 73 -10.62 6.64 13.44
CA LYS A 73 -9.35 6.49 12.76
C LYS A 73 -8.16 6.91 13.64
N PHE A 74 -8.29 8.04 14.35
CA PHE A 74 -7.27 8.47 15.32
C PHE A 74 -7.07 7.44 16.45
N GLU A 75 -8.16 6.88 17.00
CA GLU A 75 -8.06 5.83 18.03
C GLU A 75 -7.33 4.57 17.54
N LEU A 76 -7.64 4.11 16.33
CA LEU A 76 -7.00 2.94 15.72
C LEU A 76 -5.50 3.18 15.48
N ALA A 77 -5.14 4.38 15.04
CA ALA A 77 -3.74 4.77 14.85
C ALA A 77 -2.95 4.75 16.16
N GLN A 78 -3.51 5.34 17.23
CA GLN A 78 -2.88 5.30 18.56
C GLN A 78 -2.72 3.86 19.07
N ARG A 79 -3.71 3.00 18.84
CA ARG A 79 -3.60 1.57 19.15
C ARG A 79 -2.46 0.91 18.39
N TRP A 80 -2.32 1.17 17.10
CA TRP A 80 -1.21 0.66 16.30
C TRP A 80 0.15 1.15 16.80
N LEU A 81 0.29 2.44 17.07
CA LEU A 81 1.54 3.03 17.57
C LEU A 81 1.98 2.40 18.90
N SER A 82 1.03 2.09 19.78
CA SER A 82 1.26 1.44 21.07
C SER A 82 1.71 -0.02 21.00
N LEU A 83 1.67 -0.66 19.83
CA LEU A 83 2.12 -2.04 19.67
C LEU A 83 3.65 -2.15 19.79
N ASP A 84 4.09 -3.31 20.26
CA ASP A 84 5.50 -3.67 20.31
C ASP A 84 6.16 -3.57 18.91
N PRO A 85 7.35 -2.97 18.79
CA PRO A 85 8.05 -2.84 17.51
C PRO A 85 8.30 -4.16 16.78
N ALA A 86 8.61 -5.24 17.49
CA ALA A 86 8.85 -6.55 16.88
C ALA A 86 7.55 -7.16 16.31
N VAL A 87 6.41 -6.93 16.98
CA VAL A 87 5.10 -7.31 16.45
C VAL A 87 4.78 -6.53 15.18
N LYS A 88 4.99 -5.20 15.20
CA LYS A 88 4.81 -4.36 14.01
C LYS A 88 5.68 -4.83 12.85
N ALA A 89 6.95 -5.19 13.10
CA ALA A 89 7.86 -5.70 12.08
C ALA A 89 7.37 -7.02 11.46
N GLN A 90 6.90 -7.97 12.27
CA GLN A 90 6.35 -9.23 11.78
C GLN A 90 5.09 -9.04 10.94
N ILE A 91 4.16 -8.19 11.37
CA ILE A 91 2.95 -7.87 10.61
C ILE A 91 3.32 -7.30 9.23
N LYS A 92 4.28 -6.37 9.20
CA LYS A 92 4.79 -5.78 7.95
C LYS A 92 5.41 -6.84 7.05
N GLY A 93 6.28 -7.70 7.59
CA GLY A 93 6.89 -8.79 6.82
C GLY A 93 5.85 -9.71 6.16
N CYS A 94 4.80 -10.08 6.89
CA CYS A 94 3.69 -10.86 6.32
C CYS A 94 2.95 -10.12 5.19
N LEU A 95 2.67 -8.82 5.35
CA LEU A 95 1.99 -8.03 4.32
C LEU A 95 2.86 -7.88 3.05
N LEU A 96 4.16 -7.66 3.21
CA LEU A 96 5.13 -7.60 2.10
C LEU A 96 5.23 -8.94 1.36
N GLN A 97 5.27 -10.04 2.09
CA GLN A 97 5.22 -11.38 1.51
C GLN A 97 3.92 -11.61 0.71
N THR A 98 2.79 -11.11 1.22
CA THR A 98 1.50 -11.22 0.54
C THR A 98 1.48 -10.43 -0.77
N LEU A 99 2.09 -9.24 -0.81
CA LEU A 99 2.21 -8.45 -2.05
C LEU A 99 3.02 -9.16 -3.14
N SER A 100 3.96 -10.01 -2.72
CA SER A 100 4.82 -10.80 -3.60
C SER A 100 4.19 -12.17 -3.96
N SER A 101 2.97 -12.45 -3.48
CA SER A 101 2.28 -13.71 -3.74
C SER A 101 1.83 -13.81 -5.21
N PRO A 102 1.95 -14.98 -5.85
CA PRO A 102 1.42 -15.21 -7.19
C PRO A 102 -0.12 -15.30 -7.23
N VAL A 103 -0.83 -15.13 -6.10
CA VAL A 103 -2.29 -15.21 -6.00
C VAL A 103 -2.91 -13.80 -6.14
N PRO A 104 -3.61 -13.48 -7.25
CA PRO A 104 -4.11 -12.12 -7.52
C PRO A 104 -5.07 -11.57 -6.45
N ASP A 105 -5.93 -12.42 -5.89
CA ASP A 105 -6.88 -12.03 -4.84
C ASP A 105 -6.19 -11.65 -3.52
N ALA A 106 -5.09 -12.33 -3.18
CA ALA A 106 -4.30 -12.03 -1.99
C ALA A 106 -3.51 -10.73 -2.18
N GLN A 107 -2.95 -10.53 -3.38
CA GLN A 107 -2.23 -9.32 -3.76
C GLN A 107 -3.13 -8.08 -3.73
N SER A 108 -4.31 -8.12 -4.36
CA SER A 108 -5.27 -7.00 -4.35
C SER A 108 -5.70 -6.64 -2.92
N THR A 109 -5.93 -7.65 -2.08
CA THR A 109 -6.31 -7.44 -0.67
C THR A 109 -5.19 -6.80 0.14
N ALA A 110 -3.94 -7.27 0.00
CA ALA A 110 -2.78 -6.66 0.66
C ALA A 110 -2.52 -5.23 0.17
N SER A 111 -2.61 -5.00 -1.15
CA SER A 111 -2.50 -3.67 -1.74
C SER A 111 -3.57 -2.72 -1.20
N GLN A 112 -4.81 -3.18 -0.98
CA GLN A 112 -5.87 -2.34 -0.40
C GLN A 112 -5.64 -2.03 1.09
N VAL A 113 -5.04 -2.94 1.85
CA VAL A 113 -4.64 -2.68 3.26
C VAL A 113 -3.52 -1.62 3.31
N ILE A 114 -2.65 -1.60 2.30
CA ILE A 114 -1.51 -0.70 2.22
C ILE A 114 -1.92 0.68 1.63
N ALA A 115 -2.70 0.70 0.56
CA ALA A 115 -2.93 1.89 -0.28
C ALA A 115 -4.08 2.83 0.19
N LYS A 116 -4.93 2.45 1.16
CA LYS A 116 -6.16 3.20 1.48
C LYS A 116 -6.08 4.18 2.65
N HIS A 117 -4.89 4.71 2.95
CA HIS A 117 -4.70 5.74 3.98
C HIS A 117 -4.94 7.17 3.43
N PRO A 118 -5.95 7.94 3.90
CA PRO A 118 -6.21 9.30 3.42
C PRO A 118 -5.18 10.34 3.90
N ALA A 119 -4.69 11.17 2.98
CA ALA A 119 -4.02 12.49 3.01
C ALA A 119 -3.45 13.09 4.33
N HIS A 120 -4.11 12.97 5.48
CA HIS A 120 -3.54 13.34 6.80
C HIS A 120 -2.98 12.13 7.59
N PHE A 121 -3.01 10.96 6.97
CA PHE A 121 -2.35 9.71 7.34
C PHE A 121 -1.28 9.31 6.32
N LYS A 122 -0.94 10.20 5.36
CA LYS A 122 0.39 10.16 4.75
C LYS A 122 1.41 10.01 5.90
N GLN A 123 1.23 10.75 7.00
CA GLN A 123 2.00 10.60 8.23
C GLN A 123 1.86 9.29 9.02
N ALA A 124 0.92 8.35 8.83
CA ALA A 124 0.87 7.11 9.64
C ALA A 124 1.38 5.87 8.89
N THR A 125 1.18 5.82 7.58
CA THR A 125 1.94 4.92 6.69
C THR A 125 3.38 5.41 6.60
N LEU A 126 3.62 6.74 6.54
CA LEU A 126 4.93 7.38 6.73
C LEU A 126 5.34 7.51 8.20
N GLU A 127 4.54 7.30 9.25
CA GLU A 127 5.04 7.09 10.64
C GLU A 127 5.25 5.61 10.86
N THR A 128 4.73 4.71 10.03
CA THR A 128 4.98 3.27 10.15
C THR A 128 6.19 2.86 9.31
N LEU A 129 6.39 3.48 8.14
CA LEU A 129 7.61 3.46 7.33
C LEU A 129 8.62 4.52 7.78
N GLY A 130 8.17 5.66 8.33
CA GLY A 130 9.04 6.67 8.93
C GLY A 130 9.33 6.48 10.41
N TYR A 131 8.56 5.78 11.27
CA TYR A 131 9.17 5.25 12.52
C TYR A 131 10.20 4.17 12.17
N ILE A 132 10.02 3.46 11.06
CA ILE A 132 11.05 2.56 10.51
C ILE A 132 12.27 3.34 9.98
N CYS A 133 12.18 4.65 9.76
CA CYS A 133 13.26 5.43 9.13
C CYS A 133 13.67 6.72 9.87
N GLU A 134 13.03 7.05 10.99
CA GLU A 134 13.27 8.21 11.84
C GLU A 134 13.65 7.78 13.27
N GLU A 135 13.18 6.60 13.75
CA GLU A 135 13.63 5.97 15.01
C GLU A 135 14.30 4.60 14.84
N VAL A 136 14.25 4.01 13.65
CA VAL A 136 15.04 2.83 13.30
C VAL A 136 16.02 3.27 12.22
N SER A 137 17.31 3.09 12.47
CA SER A 137 18.34 3.49 11.52
C SER A 137 18.07 2.84 10.16
N SER A 138 18.56 3.45 9.08
CA SER A 138 18.58 2.93 7.71
C SER A 138 19.22 1.53 7.56
N ASP A 139 19.59 0.87 8.65
CA ASP A 139 20.24 -0.42 8.74
C ASP A 139 19.26 -1.59 8.95
N VAL A 140 17.94 -1.36 9.03
CA VAL A 140 16.96 -2.42 9.39
C VAL A 140 15.96 -2.78 8.29
N VAL A 141 15.70 -1.90 7.30
CA VAL A 141 15.00 -2.35 6.08
C VAL A 141 16.05 -2.86 5.12
N ASP A 142 16.10 -4.18 4.99
CA ASP A 142 17.00 -4.83 4.06
C ASP A 142 16.73 -4.36 2.62
N GLN A 143 17.79 -4.03 1.89
CA GLN A 143 17.69 -3.49 0.52
C GLN A 143 16.94 -4.45 -0.41
N ASP A 144 17.02 -5.77 -0.19
CA ASP A 144 16.28 -6.75 -0.99
C ASP A 144 14.77 -6.61 -0.79
N GLN A 145 14.32 -6.19 0.40
CA GLN A 145 12.91 -5.92 0.66
C GLN A 145 12.45 -4.66 -0.07
N VAL A 146 13.26 -3.59 -0.08
CA VAL A 146 12.95 -2.38 -0.85
C VAL A 146 12.85 -2.71 -2.35
N ASN A 147 13.81 -3.48 -2.87
CA ASN A 147 13.81 -3.93 -4.27
C ASN A 147 12.56 -4.74 -4.61
N THR A 148 12.15 -5.64 -3.72
CA THR A 148 10.95 -6.46 -3.88
C THR A 148 9.69 -5.59 -3.91
N VAL A 149 9.57 -4.62 -3.00
CA VAL A 149 8.43 -3.69 -2.94
C VAL A 149 8.36 -2.86 -4.22
N LEU A 150 9.46 -2.22 -4.62
CA LEU A 150 9.48 -1.39 -5.83
C LEU A 150 9.14 -2.22 -7.08
N THR A 151 9.66 -3.44 -7.16
CA THR A 151 9.33 -4.36 -8.27
C THR A 151 7.83 -4.66 -8.32
N ALA A 152 7.24 -5.06 -7.19
CA ALA A 152 5.81 -5.38 -7.14
C ALA A 152 4.92 -4.16 -7.44
N VAL A 153 5.29 -2.99 -6.91
CA VAL A 153 4.58 -1.73 -7.15
C VAL A 153 4.62 -1.35 -8.63
N VAL A 154 5.80 -1.35 -9.24
CA VAL A 154 5.97 -0.94 -10.64
C VAL A 154 5.32 -1.94 -11.60
N GLN A 155 5.32 -3.23 -11.27
CA GLN A 155 4.53 -4.24 -11.99
C GLN A 155 3.03 -3.98 -11.88
N GLY A 156 2.54 -3.64 -10.67
CA GLY A 156 1.14 -3.29 -10.45
C GLY A 156 0.67 -2.08 -11.25
N MET A 157 1.53 -1.06 -11.42
CA MET A 157 1.23 0.11 -12.25
C MET A 157 1.12 -0.24 -13.75
N ASN A 158 1.87 -1.24 -14.19
CA ASN A 158 1.91 -1.75 -15.56
C ASN A 158 0.93 -2.90 -15.83
N SER A 159 0.02 -3.23 -14.91
CA SER A 159 -0.86 -4.39 -15.08
C SER A 159 -1.70 -4.27 -16.36
N SER A 160 -1.47 -5.21 -17.29
CA SER A 160 -2.11 -5.24 -18.61
C SER A 160 -3.54 -5.75 -18.58
N ASP A 161 -3.96 -6.37 -17.47
CA ASP A 161 -5.25 -7.04 -17.33
C ASP A 161 -6.42 -6.08 -17.06
N GLY A 162 -6.20 -4.77 -17.15
CA GLY A 162 -7.27 -3.76 -17.16
C GLY A 162 -7.90 -3.46 -15.79
N ASP A 163 -7.31 -3.93 -14.69
CA ASP A 163 -7.76 -3.58 -13.34
C ASP A 163 -7.20 -2.21 -12.92
N ASN A 164 -7.97 -1.15 -13.23
CA ASN A 164 -7.63 0.21 -12.86
C ASN A 164 -7.54 0.42 -11.34
N ASP A 165 -8.23 -0.39 -10.51
CA ASP A 165 -8.13 -0.28 -9.06
C ASP A 165 -6.74 -0.74 -8.57
N VAL A 166 -6.20 -1.82 -9.16
CA VAL A 166 -4.84 -2.29 -8.88
C VAL A 166 -3.81 -1.26 -9.32
N ARG A 167 -3.94 -0.72 -10.54
CA ARG A 167 -3.00 0.30 -11.06
C ARG A 167 -3.02 1.57 -10.22
N LEU A 168 -4.19 2.02 -9.79
CA LEU A 168 -4.35 3.18 -8.92
C LEU A 168 -3.73 2.93 -7.53
N ALA A 169 -3.98 1.77 -6.94
CA ALA A 169 -3.37 1.40 -5.66
C ALA A 169 -1.84 1.34 -5.77
N ALA A 170 -1.31 0.78 -6.85
CA ALA A 170 0.12 0.69 -7.11
C ALA A 170 0.74 2.08 -7.33
N ALA A 171 0.12 2.96 -8.12
CA ALA A 171 0.62 4.33 -8.31
C ALA A 171 0.70 5.10 -6.99
N ARG A 172 -0.29 4.98 -6.12
CA ARG A 172 -0.26 5.58 -4.77
C ARG A 172 0.85 4.98 -3.91
N ALA A 173 0.99 3.65 -3.93
CA ALA A 173 2.05 2.95 -3.20
C ALA A 173 3.45 3.34 -3.66
N LEU A 174 3.65 3.65 -4.96
CA LEU A 174 4.92 4.15 -5.46
C LEU A 174 5.28 5.48 -4.80
N CYS A 175 4.35 6.44 -4.74
CA CYS A 175 4.62 7.74 -4.15
C CYS A 175 5.08 7.60 -2.69
N ASP A 176 4.49 6.66 -1.93
CA ASP A 176 4.87 6.35 -0.56
C ASP A 176 6.25 5.63 -0.46
N ALA A 177 6.62 4.85 -1.48
CA ALA A 177 7.86 4.09 -1.53
C ALA A 177 9.08 4.90 -2.00
N LEU A 178 8.89 6.05 -2.64
CA LEU A 178 9.96 6.90 -3.17
C LEU A 178 10.99 7.28 -2.08
N GLY A 179 10.54 7.48 -0.83
CA GLY A 179 11.40 7.70 0.34
C GLY A 179 12.57 6.73 0.48
N PHE A 180 12.35 5.47 0.10
CA PHE A 180 13.27 4.35 0.30
C PHE A 180 14.01 3.95 -0.96
N ALA A 181 13.64 4.52 -2.11
CA ALA A 181 14.19 4.16 -3.40
C ALA A 181 15.58 4.77 -3.67
N GLN A 182 16.23 5.41 -2.69
CA GLN A 182 17.50 6.12 -2.90
C GLN A 182 18.59 5.24 -3.52
N VAL A 183 18.79 4.02 -2.97
CA VAL A 183 19.79 3.07 -3.50
C VAL A 183 19.39 2.59 -4.88
N ASN A 184 18.12 2.23 -5.09
CA ASN A 184 17.58 1.85 -6.40
C ASN A 184 17.80 2.94 -7.45
N PHE A 185 17.57 4.19 -7.07
CA PHE A 185 17.70 5.33 -7.95
C PHE A 185 19.16 5.69 -8.23
N THR A 186 20.15 5.08 -7.57
CA THR A 186 21.54 5.15 -8.04
C THR A 186 21.78 4.31 -9.30
N ASN A 187 20.97 3.27 -9.53
CA ASN A 187 21.00 2.44 -10.73
C ASN A 187 20.17 3.07 -11.85
N ASP A 188 20.84 3.50 -12.91
CA ASP A 188 20.19 4.20 -14.03
C ASP A 188 19.13 3.34 -14.74
N MET A 189 19.29 2.01 -14.79
CA MET A 189 18.28 1.13 -15.40
C MET A 189 16.98 1.07 -14.58
N GLU A 190 17.10 1.02 -13.25
CA GLU A 190 15.93 1.00 -12.36
C GLU A 190 15.24 2.37 -12.34
N TRP A 191 16.03 3.44 -12.29
CA TRP A 191 15.55 4.80 -12.45
C TRP A 191 14.77 4.98 -13.75
N ASP A 192 15.36 4.59 -14.89
CA ASP A 192 14.72 4.74 -16.20
C ASP A 192 13.43 3.93 -16.31
N TYR A 193 13.44 2.71 -15.77
CA TYR A 193 12.24 1.87 -15.75
C TYR A 193 11.12 2.52 -14.93
N ILE A 194 11.42 3.01 -13.73
CA ILE A 194 10.42 3.64 -12.84
C ILE A 194 9.90 4.95 -13.44
N MET A 195 10.78 5.82 -13.94
CA MET A 195 10.39 7.06 -14.61
C MET A 195 9.49 6.80 -15.81
N ARG A 196 9.82 5.80 -16.64
CA ARG A 196 8.98 5.41 -17.78
C ARG A 196 7.58 4.98 -17.33
N VAL A 197 7.48 4.14 -16.30
CA VAL A 197 6.19 3.67 -15.79
C VAL A 197 5.36 4.80 -15.18
N VAL A 198 5.97 5.72 -14.44
CA VAL A 198 5.30 6.91 -13.92
C VAL A 198 4.79 7.79 -15.06
N CYS A 199 5.64 8.11 -16.03
CA CYS A 199 5.25 8.91 -17.20
C CYS A 199 4.14 8.24 -18.02
N GLU A 200 4.21 6.93 -18.26
CA GLU A 200 3.14 6.18 -18.93
C GLU A 200 1.81 6.24 -18.13
N ALA A 201 1.87 6.15 -16.80
CA ALA A 201 0.69 6.25 -15.94
C ALA A 201 0.02 7.65 -15.99
N THR A 202 0.77 8.73 -16.24
CA THR A 202 0.19 10.08 -16.46
C THR A 202 -0.68 10.16 -17.71
N LEU A 203 -0.57 9.20 -18.63
CA LEU A 203 -1.35 9.12 -19.87
C LEU A 203 -2.53 8.15 -19.77
N SER A 204 -2.78 7.58 -18.59
CA SER A 204 -3.87 6.63 -18.36
C SER A 204 -5.24 7.24 -18.70
N PRO A 205 -6.20 6.48 -19.26
CA PRO A 205 -7.57 6.97 -19.44
C PRO A 205 -8.29 7.22 -18.10
N ASP A 206 -7.85 6.55 -17.03
CA ASP A 206 -8.39 6.71 -15.68
C ASP A 206 -7.80 7.95 -14.98
N MET A 207 -8.68 8.88 -14.57
CA MET A 207 -8.28 10.14 -13.91
C MET A 207 -7.55 9.90 -12.58
N GLY A 208 -7.98 8.91 -11.79
CA GLY A 208 -7.37 8.62 -10.50
C GLY A 208 -5.92 8.18 -10.66
N ILE A 209 -5.65 7.33 -11.66
CA ILE A 209 -4.29 6.88 -11.99
C ILE A 209 -3.43 8.06 -12.45
N ARG A 210 -3.95 8.92 -13.35
CA ARG A 210 -3.20 10.12 -13.79
C ARG A 210 -2.84 11.00 -12.60
N GLN A 211 -3.79 11.25 -11.71
CA GLN A 211 -3.57 12.08 -10.52
C GLN A 211 -2.47 11.51 -9.62
N ALA A 212 -2.54 10.21 -9.29
CA ALA A 212 -1.51 9.56 -8.49
C ALA A 212 -0.12 9.60 -9.18
N ALA A 213 -0.07 9.45 -10.50
CA ALA A 213 1.19 9.53 -11.25
C ALA A 213 1.81 10.94 -11.20
N PHE A 214 1.00 12.01 -11.30
CA PHE A 214 1.49 13.38 -11.13
C PHE A 214 1.96 13.66 -9.69
N GLU A 215 1.26 13.15 -8.67
CA GLU A 215 1.74 13.24 -7.27
C GLU A 215 3.12 12.58 -7.10
N CYS A 216 3.36 11.46 -7.80
CA CYS A 216 4.66 10.81 -7.80
C CYS A 216 5.71 11.67 -8.53
N LEU A 217 5.39 12.33 -9.65
CA LEU A 217 6.32 13.26 -10.31
C LEU A 217 6.72 14.43 -9.41
N VAL A 218 5.78 15.01 -8.65
CA VAL A 218 6.06 16.10 -7.68
C VAL A 218 6.96 15.59 -6.54
N SER A 219 6.72 14.37 -6.08
CA SER A 219 7.54 13.76 -5.02
C SER A 219 8.95 13.44 -5.54
N ILE A 220 9.07 12.93 -6.76
CA ILE A 220 10.34 12.68 -7.44
C ILE A 220 11.11 14.00 -7.65
N SER A 221 10.45 15.07 -8.10
CA SER A 221 11.10 16.37 -8.30
C SER A 221 11.62 16.95 -6.99
N SER A 222 10.89 16.76 -5.89
CA SER A 222 11.30 17.22 -4.57
C SER A 222 12.50 16.44 -4.00
N MET A 223 12.58 15.13 -4.26
CA MET A 223 13.58 14.25 -3.66
C MET A 223 14.81 13.99 -4.53
N TYR A 224 14.65 14.02 -5.86
CA TYR A 224 15.61 13.52 -6.83
C TYR A 224 15.84 14.50 -7.99
N TYR A 225 15.67 15.81 -7.74
CA TYR A 225 15.76 16.87 -8.76
C TYR A 225 16.99 16.73 -9.67
N GLU A 226 18.17 16.44 -9.11
CA GLU A 226 19.43 16.35 -9.85
C GLU A 226 19.43 15.23 -10.92
N LYS A 227 18.65 14.16 -10.70
CA LYS A 227 18.52 13.05 -11.65
C LYS A 227 17.50 13.30 -12.76
N LEU A 228 16.68 14.35 -12.68
CA LEU A 228 15.63 14.60 -13.68
C LEU A 228 16.12 15.18 -15.00
N SER A 229 17.41 15.51 -15.14
CA SER A 229 17.95 16.17 -16.34
C SER A 229 17.57 15.50 -17.67
N SER A 230 17.52 14.16 -17.72
CA SER A 230 17.15 13.39 -18.91
C SER A 230 15.63 13.35 -19.18
N TYR A 231 14.81 13.59 -18.16
CA TYR A 231 13.34 13.48 -18.24
C TYR A 231 12.62 14.83 -18.21
N ILE A 232 13.30 15.92 -17.83
CA ILE A 232 12.65 17.21 -17.58
C ILE A 232 11.85 17.74 -18.78
N LEU A 233 12.35 17.50 -20.01
CA LEU A 233 11.66 17.92 -21.24
C LEU A 233 10.39 17.10 -21.48
N ASP A 234 10.45 15.79 -21.25
CA ASP A 234 9.30 14.90 -21.42
C ASP A 234 8.23 15.21 -20.38
N ILE A 235 8.64 15.40 -19.12
CA ILE A 235 7.71 15.78 -18.05
C ILE A 235 7.09 17.15 -18.33
N PHE A 236 7.87 18.12 -18.83
CA PHE A 236 7.34 19.42 -19.23
C PHE A 236 6.26 19.29 -20.31
N ASN A 237 6.47 18.43 -21.31
CA ASN A 237 5.50 18.20 -22.37
C ASN A 237 4.23 17.53 -21.83
N ILE A 238 4.37 16.53 -20.95
CA ILE A 238 3.27 15.84 -20.28
C ILE A 238 2.45 16.82 -19.43
N ALA A 239 3.11 17.58 -18.54
CA ALA A 239 2.46 18.56 -17.68
C ALA A 239 1.78 19.66 -18.50
N SER A 240 2.47 20.21 -19.51
CA SER A 240 1.92 21.22 -20.41
C SER A 240 0.68 20.75 -21.16
N LYS A 241 0.60 19.46 -21.49
CA LYS A 241 -0.58 18.86 -22.12
C LYS A 241 -1.71 18.72 -21.10
N ALA A 242 -1.43 18.18 -19.92
CA ALA A 242 -2.42 17.99 -18.86
C ALA A 242 -3.08 19.33 -18.44
N VAL A 243 -2.29 20.40 -18.32
CA VAL A 243 -2.79 21.74 -18.01
C VAL A 243 -3.78 22.28 -19.06
N ARG A 244 -3.65 21.86 -20.32
CA ARG A 244 -4.50 22.36 -21.43
C ARG A 244 -5.71 21.48 -21.70
N GLU A 245 -5.56 20.17 -21.55
CA GLU A 245 -6.47 19.18 -22.10
C GLU A 245 -7.19 18.34 -21.02
N ASP A 246 -6.72 18.35 -19.78
CA ASP A 246 -7.26 17.50 -18.71
C ASP A 246 -8.25 18.24 -17.78
N GLU A 247 -8.82 17.51 -16.83
CA GLU A 247 -9.76 18.02 -15.84
C GLU A 247 -9.06 18.94 -14.82
N GLU A 248 -9.80 19.91 -14.27
CA GLU A 248 -9.26 20.95 -13.37
C GLU A 248 -8.39 20.41 -12.21
N PRO A 249 -8.78 19.36 -11.47
CA PRO A 249 -7.93 18.81 -10.40
C PRO A 249 -6.57 18.32 -10.91
N LEU A 250 -6.52 17.77 -12.12
CA LEU A 250 -5.28 17.28 -12.70
C LEU A 250 -4.44 18.42 -13.27
N ALA A 251 -5.08 19.41 -13.89
CA ALA A 251 -4.39 20.62 -14.35
C ALA A 251 -3.69 21.32 -13.18
N LEU A 252 -4.34 21.42 -12.01
CA LEU A 252 -3.72 21.96 -10.79
C LEU A 252 -2.52 21.12 -10.33
N GLN A 253 -2.65 19.79 -10.32
CA GLN A 253 -1.55 18.90 -9.93
C GLN A 253 -0.37 19.00 -10.91
N ALA A 254 -0.63 19.16 -12.21
CA ALA A 254 0.39 19.32 -13.23
C ALA A 254 1.10 20.69 -13.15
N ILE A 255 0.45 21.72 -12.61
CA ILE A 255 1.07 23.03 -12.31
C ILE A 255 1.97 22.96 -11.06
N GLU A 256 1.69 22.05 -10.13
CA GLU A 256 2.47 21.88 -8.90
C GLU A 256 3.86 21.28 -9.14
N PHE A 257 4.05 20.57 -10.27
CA PHE A 257 5.35 20.09 -10.73
C PHE A 257 6.24 21.24 -11.23
#